data_AF-A0A4Y2JCD2-F1
#
_entry.id   AF-A0A4Y2JCD2-F1
#
_cell.length_a   1.000
_cell.length_b   1.000
_cell.length_c   1.000
_cell.angle_alpha   90.00
_cell.angle_beta   90.00
_cell.angle_gamma   90.00
#
_symmetry.space_group_name_H-M   'P 1'
#
loop_
_entity.id
_entity.type
_entity.pdbx_description
1 polymer ?
#
loop_
_entity_poly.entity_id
_entity_poly.type
_entity_poly.pdbx_seq_one_letter_code
_entity_poly.pdbx_strand_id
1 'polypeptide(L)'
;MIDWSSITIISQPILRDISTDAFKSIVRDKKNPEWNFVHLPCHTQVVERCVKLVTEVTTEVYGFQNRDGFIRSTLFSQSIIPEFDHKADFKPLPAD
;
A
#
# COMPACT_ATOMS: atom_id res chain seq x y z
N MET A 1 -2.31 0.93 16.91
CA MET A 1 -2.86 1.99 16.04
C MET A 1 -1.73 2.98 15.81
N ILE A 2 -1.42 3.34 14.56
CA ILE A 2 -0.29 4.22 14.28
C ILE A 2 -0.65 5.64 14.74
N ASP A 3 0.18 6.23 15.59
CA ASP A 3 0.05 7.62 16.00
C ASP A 3 0.67 8.53 14.93
N TRP A 4 -0.18 9.17 14.14
CA TRP A 4 0.26 10.08 13.09
C TRP A 4 0.81 11.40 13.64
N SER A 5 0.54 11.75 14.89
CA SER A 5 1.04 12.98 15.51
C SER A 5 2.50 12.90 15.93
N SER A 6 3.04 11.69 16.12
CA SER A 6 4.44 11.45 16.46
C SER A 6 5.35 11.31 15.23
N ILE A 7 4.81 11.40 14.00
CA ILE A 7 5.58 11.18 12.76
C ILE A 7 6.07 12.51 12.20
N THR A 8 7.38 12.62 11.99
CA THR A 8 7.98 13.74 11.26
C THR A 8 7.60 13.64 9.78
N ILE A 9 6.75 14.56 9.30
CA ILE A 9 6.38 14.64 7.89
C ILE A 9 7.55 15.21 7.10
N ILE A 10 8.20 14.39 6.28
CA ILE A 10 9.30 14.79 5.39
C ILE A 10 8.72 15.06 4.01
N SER A 11 9.11 16.17 3.39
CA SER A 11 8.74 16.46 2.00
C SER A 11 9.25 15.35 1.07
N GLN A 12 8.40 14.93 0.14
CA GLN A 12 8.77 13.91 -0.86
C GLN A 12 10.02 14.38 -1.61
N PRO A 13 10.98 13.49 -1.95
CA PRO A 13 12.20 13.86 -2.66
C PRO A 13 11.95 14.68 -3.93
N ILE A 14 10.88 14.36 -4.66
CA ILE A 14 10.46 15.06 -5.87
C ILE A 14 9.99 16.50 -5.61
N LEU A 15 9.60 16.82 -4.37
CA LEU A 15 9.15 18.14 -3.95
C LEU A 15 10.17 18.91 -3.10
N ARG A 16 11.39 18.38 -2.93
CA ARG A 16 12.41 19.00 -2.06
C ARG A 16 12.85 20.38 -2.53
N ASP A 17 12.94 20.58 -3.84
CA ASP A 17 13.42 21.83 -4.43
C ASP A 17 12.28 22.85 -4.68
N ILE A 18 11.08 22.56 -4.16
CA ILE A 18 9.87 23.34 -4.42
C ILE A 18 9.49 24.13 -3.19
N SER A 19 9.40 25.45 -3.34
CA SER A 19 8.77 26.28 -2.31
C SER A 19 7.27 26.02 -2.25
N THR A 20 6.70 26.07 -1.05
CA THR A 20 5.26 25.85 -0.84
C THR A 20 4.39 26.82 -1.66
N ASP A 21 4.87 28.04 -1.89
CA ASP A 21 4.14 29.04 -2.68
C ASP A 21 4.17 28.74 -4.19
N ALA A 22 5.28 28.25 -4.71
CA ALA A 22 5.37 27.73 -6.08
C ALA A 22 4.48 26.49 -6.25
N PHE A 23 4.42 25.61 -5.26
CA PHE A 23 3.52 24.47 -5.29
C PHE A 23 2.05 24.90 -5.34
N LYS A 24 1.65 25.87 -4.51
CA LYS A 24 0.28 26.42 -4.50
C LYS A 24 -0.11 27.06 -5.83
N SER A 25 0.79 27.81 -6.47
CA SER A 25 0.51 28.41 -7.77
C SER A 25 0.35 27.36 -8.87
N ILE A 26 1.15 26.29 -8.87
CA ILE A 26 1.04 25.19 -9.83
C ILE A 26 -0.29 24.46 -9.70
N VAL A 27 -0.73 24.16 -8.47
CA VAL A 27 -2.02 23.51 -8.21
C VAL A 27 -3.18 24.38 -8.69
N ARG A 28 -3.11 25.70 -8.45
CA ARG A 28 -4.17 26.65 -8.83
C ARG A 28 -4.22 26.89 -10.34
N ASP A 29 -3.07 27.16 -10.94
CA ASP A 29 -2.98 27.71 -12.29
C ASP A 29 -2.80 26.59 -13.35
N LYS A 30 -2.55 25.34 -12.92
CA LYS A 30 -2.32 24.14 -13.76
C LYS A 30 -1.29 24.32 -14.88
N LYS A 31 -0.46 25.35 -14.78
CA LYS A 31 0.59 25.67 -15.74
C LYS A 31 1.93 25.59 -15.03
N ASN A 32 2.76 24.67 -15.50
CA ASN A 32 4.18 24.70 -15.19
C ASN A 32 4.97 24.51 -16.50
N PRO A 33 5.70 25.53 -16.97
CA PRO A 33 6.55 25.40 -18.16
C PRO A 33 7.82 24.58 -17.91
N GLU A 34 8.25 24.38 -16.65
CA GLU A 34 9.48 23.64 -16.29
C GLU A 34 9.24 22.22 -15.74
N TRP A 35 8.04 21.92 -15.21
CA TRP A 35 7.68 20.54 -14.86
C TRP A 35 6.76 19.90 -15.89
N ASN A 36 7.38 19.07 -16.73
CA ASN A 36 6.80 17.77 -16.93
C ASN A 36 6.83 17.05 -15.58
N PHE A 37 5.72 17.06 -14.84
CA PHE A 37 5.44 15.92 -13.97
C PHE A 37 5.78 14.71 -14.83
N VAL A 38 6.74 13.87 -14.42
CA VAL A 38 6.87 12.54 -15.03
C VAL A 38 5.44 12.06 -15.09
N HIS A 39 4.93 11.86 -16.30
CA HIS A 39 3.52 11.56 -16.51
C HIS A 39 3.34 10.13 -16.03
N LEU A 40 3.42 9.95 -14.71
CA LEU A 40 3.08 8.75 -13.99
C LEU A 40 1.64 8.54 -14.41
N PRO A 41 1.36 7.48 -15.15
CA PRO A 41 0.02 7.29 -15.66
C PRO A 41 -0.81 6.82 -14.45
N CYS A 42 -1.28 7.81 -13.68
CA CYS A 42 -2.08 7.63 -12.47
C CYS A 42 -3.43 6.99 -12.78
N HIS A 43 -3.85 7.05 -14.05
CA HIS A 43 -5.08 6.50 -14.59
C HIS A 43 -4.79 5.38 -15.61
N THR A 44 -3.83 4.52 -15.31
CA THR A 44 -3.78 3.24 -16.02
C THR A 44 -4.82 2.30 -15.45
N GLN A 45 -5.35 1.42 -16.31
CA GLN A 45 -6.18 0.30 -15.89
C GLN A 45 -5.48 -0.58 -14.83
N VAL A 46 -4.15 -0.63 -14.82
CA VAL A 46 -3.37 -1.35 -13.81
C VAL A 46 -3.54 -0.71 -12.43
N VAL A 47 -3.39 0.62 -12.33
CA VAL A 47 -3.58 1.36 -11.07
C VAL A 47 -5.02 1.18 -10.57
N GLU A 48 -6.02 1.30 -11.44
CA GLU A 48 -7.43 1.10 -11.06
C GLU A 48 -7.70 -0.31 -10.55
N ARG A 49 -7.17 -1.34 -11.22
CA ARG A 49 -7.28 -2.74 -10.78
C ARG A 49 -6.61 -2.97 -9.44
N CYS A 50 -5.41 -2.41 -9.22
CA CYS A 50 -4.71 -2.53 -7.94
C CYS A 50 -5.52 -1.87 -6.81
N VAL A 51 -6.03 -0.65 -7.01
CA VAL A 51 -6.85 0.03 -6.01
C VAL A 51 -8.12 -0.76 -5.70
N LYS A 52 -8.78 -1.31 -6.72
CA LYS A 52 -9.96 -2.16 -6.56
C LYS A 52 -9.64 -3.41 -5.73
N LEU A 53 -8.60 -4.16 -6.08
CA LEU A 53 -8.19 -5.36 -5.36
C LEU A 53 -7.85 -5.07 -3.90
N VAL A 54 -7.07 -4.01 -3.64
CA VAL A 54 -6.74 -3.59 -2.27
C VAL A 54 -8.02 -3.22 -1.51
N THR A 55 -8.95 -2.52 -2.16
CA THR A 55 -10.22 -2.15 -1.53
C THR A 55 -11.05 -3.38 -1.17
N GLU A 56 -11.25 -4.31 -2.10
CA GLU A 56 -11.98 -5.56 -1.86
C GLU A 56 -11.39 -6.34 -0.68
N VAL A 57 -10.07 -6.57 -0.67
CA VAL A 57 -9.40 -7.29 0.43
C VAL A 57 -9.50 -6.53 1.76
N THR A 58 -9.32 -5.21 1.75
CA THR A 58 -9.42 -4.42 3.00
C THR A 58 -10.84 -4.38 3.55
N THR A 59 -11.87 -4.44 2.69
CA THR A 59 -13.27 -4.52 3.15
C THR A 59 -13.58 -5.82 3.88
N GLU A 60 -12.98 -6.94 3.49
CA GLU A 60 -13.14 -8.22 4.19
C GLU A 60 -12.57 -8.20 5.60
N VAL A 61 -11.51 -7.41 5.84
CA VAL A 61 -10.83 -7.29 7.14
C VAL A 61 -11.38 -6.11 7.96
N TYR A 62 -12.24 -5.27 7.38
CA TYR A 62 -12.77 -4.08 8.03
C TYR A 62 -13.68 -4.44 9.22
N GLY A 63 -13.46 -3.79 10.36
CA GLY A 63 -14.20 -4.03 11.61
C GLY A 63 -13.46 -4.95 12.59
N PHE A 64 -13.78 -4.81 13.89
CA PHE A 64 -13.06 -5.53 14.96
C PHE A 64 -13.17 -7.06 14.81
N GLN A 65 -14.39 -7.57 14.60
CA GLN A 65 -14.64 -9.01 14.52
C GLN A 65 -13.98 -9.65 13.29
N ASN A 66 -14.12 -9.03 12.13
CA ASN A 66 -13.53 -9.52 10.88
C ASN A 66 -12.01 -9.54 10.96
N ARG A 67 -11.40 -8.47 11.47
CA ARG A 67 -9.96 -8.39 11.68
C ARG A 67 -9.47 -9.45 12.66
N ASP A 68 -10.16 -9.63 13.78
CA ASP A 68 -9.81 -10.63 14.79
C ASP A 68 -9.93 -12.06 14.24
N GLY A 69 -11.00 -12.34 13.48
CA GLY A 69 -11.20 -13.61 12.78
C GLY A 69 -10.09 -13.88 11.76
N PHE A 70 -9.74 -12.89 10.94
CA PHE A 70 -8.64 -12.99 9.97
C PHE A 70 -7.31 -13.31 10.67
N ILE A 71 -6.95 -12.58 11.73
CA ILE A 71 -5.71 -12.80 12.50
C ILE A 71 -5.69 -14.21 13.09
N ARG A 72 -6.77 -14.64 13.75
CA ARG A 72 -6.85 -15.99 14.35
C ARG A 72 -6.74 -17.07 13.29
N SER A 73 -7.41 -16.92 12.15
CA SER A 73 -7.31 -17.86 11.03
C SER A 73 -5.90 -17.92 10.45
N THR A 74 -5.23 -16.77 10.29
CA THR A 74 -3.84 -16.73 9.82
C THR A 74 -2.90 -17.43 10.80
N LEU A 75 -3.00 -17.12 12.10
CA LEU A 75 -2.19 -17.79 13.13
C LEU A 75 -2.43 -19.30 13.17
N PHE A 76 -3.69 -19.73 13.04
CA PHE A 76 -4.04 -21.15 12.97
C PHE A 76 -3.42 -21.82 11.73
N SER A 77 -3.55 -21.21 10.55
CA SER A 77 -2.92 -21.74 9.32
C SER A 77 -1.40 -21.87 9.46
N GLN A 78 -0.74 -20.89 10.09
CA GLN A 78 0.70 -20.93 10.35
C GLN A 78 1.07 -22.03 11.35
N SER A 79 0.23 -22.28 12.37
CA SER A 79 0.45 -23.36 13.33
C SER A 79 0.37 -24.77 12.72
N ILE A 80 -0.32 -24.91 11.57
CA ILE A 80 -0.42 -26.17 10.82
C ILE A 80 0.80 -26.37 9.90
N ILE A 81 1.47 -25.29 9.50
CA ILE A 81 2.65 -25.38 8.65
C ILE A 81 3.78 -26.03 9.46
N PRO A 82 4.37 -27.14 8.99
CA PRO A 82 5.49 -27.77 9.67
C PRO A 82 6.70 -26.82 9.76
N GLU A 83 7.52 -27.02 10.78
CA GLU A 83 8.82 -26.35 10.85
C GLU A 83 9.78 -27.00 9.85
N PHE A 84 10.56 -26.18 9.12
CA PHE A 84 11.51 -26.62 8.11
C PHE A 84 12.85 -25.92 8.34
N ASP A 85 13.94 -26.68 8.26
CA ASP A 85 15.29 -26.12 8.38
C ASP A 85 15.69 -25.31 7.13
N HIS A 86 15.22 -25.73 5.95
CA HIS A 86 15.51 -25.08 4.69
C HIS A 86 14.27 -24.88 3.83
N LYS A 87 14.25 -23.78 3.06
CA LYS A 87 13.15 -23.47 2.14
C LYS A 87 12.92 -24.55 1.07
N ALA A 88 13.97 -25.31 0.71
CA ALA A 88 13.88 -26.42 -0.24
C ALA A 88 13.03 -27.60 0.29
N ASP A 89 12.85 -27.69 1.60
CA ASP A 89 12.08 -28.76 2.25
C ASP A 89 10.57 -28.50 2.20
N PHE A 90 10.17 -27.27 1.84
CA PHE A 90 8.77 -26.93 1.63
C PHE A 90 8.23 -27.67 0.42
N LYS A 91 7.40 -28.69 0.67
CA LYS A 91 6.64 -29.41 -0.35
C LYS A 91 5.23 -28.84 -0.42
N PRO A 92 4.78 -28.31 -1.57
CA PRO A 92 3.39 -27.89 -1.73
C PRO A 92 2.47 -29.07 -1.41
N LEU A 93 1.37 -28.79 -0.71
CA LEU A 93 0.33 -29.80 -0.50
C LEU A 93 -0.21 -30.25 -1.87
N PRO A 94 -0.50 -31.54 -2.07
CA PRO A 94 -1.16 -32.00 -3.29
C PRO A 94 -2.48 -31.24 -3.46
N ALA A 95 -2.74 -30.75 -4.66
CA ALA A 95 -4.03 -30.16 -5.00
C ALA A 95 -5.07 -31.29 -5.08
N ASP A 96 -6.17 -31.14 -4.35
CA ASP A 96 -7.37 -31.99 -4.48
C ASP A 96 -8.09 -31.74 -5.82
#